data_AF-A0A2A5IZK9-F1
#
_entry.id   AF-A0A2A5IZK9-F1
#
_cell.length_a   1.000
_cell.length_b   1.000
_cell.length_c   1.000
_cell.angle_alpha   90.00
_cell.angle_beta   90.00
_cell.angle_gamma   90.00
#
_symmetry.space_group_name_H-M   'P 1'
#
loop_
_entity.id
_entity.type
_entity.pdbx_description
1 polymer ?
#
loop_
_entity_poly.entity_id
_entity_poly.type
_entity_poly.pdbx_seq_one_letter_code
_entity_poly.pdbx_strand_id
1 'polypeptide(L)'
;MNPEIEGRDAAAEFRREHGLGNQPLADLVALIEQTTGNDVAVLDGGRDEHGLTMRDSTRDAVFIAVARTKNPMRQRTTLAHELAHVVFGDWAIEDTGDDRPPHEIRADAFARHLLIPVAGVKQIVGGASADLRTLSTCVQLFGVSPAVAAIAMHQAGCIDLPTKDQWMGMTTPQIAARFGWADQYESLQTQSNTRRAPQKLLARAIDGYIENVVPAQTLATLRGIPVGDVVESLNEDGITPIEHQTEWASAAALPTVDVDFTDWEDDDSDEDPAG
;
A
#
# COMPACT_ATOMS: atom_id res chain seq x y z
N MET A 1 11.45 18.63 22.34
CA MET A 1 10.00 18.41 22.16
C MET A 1 9.75 16.91 22.38
N ASN A 2 8.61 16.49 22.91
CA ASN A 2 8.39 15.08 23.28
C ASN A 2 7.82 14.32 22.06
N PRO A 3 8.54 13.33 21.50
CA PRO A 3 8.10 12.62 20.29
C PRO A 3 6.72 11.95 20.42
N GLU A 4 6.39 11.44 21.62
CA GLU A 4 5.09 10.85 21.91
C GLU A 4 3.96 11.87 21.78
N ILE A 5 4.19 13.10 22.26
CA ILE A 5 3.21 14.21 22.17
C ILE A 5 3.10 14.69 20.73
N GLU A 6 4.23 14.83 20.03
CA GLU A 6 4.25 15.23 18.61
C GLU A 6 3.43 14.27 17.74
N GLY A 7 3.67 12.96 17.88
CA GLY A 7 2.96 11.96 17.10
C GLY A 7 1.45 11.95 17.39
N ARG A 8 1.08 12.06 18.66
CA ARG A 8 -0.33 12.19 19.07
C ARG A 8 -0.99 13.42 18.44
N ASP A 9 -0.35 14.57 18.54
CA ASP A 9 -0.93 15.85 18.10
C ASP A 9 -1.03 15.91 16.56
N ALA A 10 -0.04 15.37 15.85
CA ALA A 10 -0.09 15.22 14.40
C ALA A 10 -1.18 14.24 13.94
N ALA A 11 -1.38 13.12 14.65
CA ALA A 11 -2.48 12.20 14.34
C ALA A 11 -3.85 12.86 14.57
N ALA A 12 -3.99 13.65 15.64
CA ALA A 12 -5.20 14.40 15.92
C ALA A 12 -5.46 15.48 14.86
N GLU A 13 -4.41 16.15 14.36
CA GLU A 13 -4.52 17.08 13.24
C GLU A 13 -4.91 16.38 11.94
N PHE A 14 -4.21 15.31 11.57
CA PHE A 14 -4.53 14.53 10.37
C PHE A 14 -6.00 14.06 10.36
N ARG A 15 -6.50 13.58 11.49
CA ARG A 15 -7.92 13.20 11.63
C ARG A 15 -8.87 14.39 11.49
N ARG A 16 -8.48 15.58 11.96
CA ARG A 16 -9.28 16.81 11.87
C ARG A 16 -9.32 17.33 10.43
N GLU A 17 -8.15 17.48 9.81
CA GLU A 17 -7.98 17.97 8.44
C GLU A 17 -8.76 17.14 7.41
N HIS A 18 -8.76 15.81 7.58
CA HIS A 18 -9.46 14.90 6.67
C HIS A 18 -10.85 14.47 7.16
N GLY A 19 -11.40 15.11 8.19
CA GLY A 19 -12.78 14.87 8.64
C GLY A 19 -13.06 13.45 9.15
N LEU A 20 -12.04 12.75 9.69
CA LEU A 20 -12.13 11.34 10.09
C LEU A 20 -12.85 11.13 11.43
N GLY A 21 -13.10 12.21 12.17
CA GLY A 21 -13.75 12.17 13.49
C GLY A 21 -13.04 11.22 14.46
N ASN A 22 -13.80 10.42 15.22
CA ASN A 22 -13.27 9.43 16.16
C ASN A 22 -13.57 7.97 15.76
N GLN A 23 -14.13 7.77 14.57
CA GLN A 23 -14.58 6.46 14.08
C GLN A 23 -13.42 5.61 13.53
N PRO A 24 -13.58 4.28 13.47
CA PRO A 24 -12.61 3.42 12.82
C PRO A 24 -12.30 3.81 11.38
N LEU A 25 -11.07 3.56 10.96
CA LEU A 25 -10.62 3.75 9.58
C LEU A 25 -10.80 2.44 8.81
N ALA A 26 -11.60 2.43 7.75
CA ALA A 26 -11.89 1.22 6.98
C ALA A 26 -10.67 0.77 6.15
N ASP A 27 -10.58 1.21 4.90
CA ASP A 27 -9.46 0.92 4.00
C ASP A 27 -8.37 1.98 4.14
N LEU A 28 -7.33 1.66 4.93
CA LEU A 28 -6.24 2.58 5.19
C LEU A 28 -5.39 2.85 3.94
N VAL A 29 -5.28 1.89 3.02
CA VAL A 29 -4.56 2.08 1.75
C VAL A 29 -5.27 3.13 0.91
N ALA A 30 -6.58 2.95 0.69
CA ALA A 30 -7.38 3.92 -0.06
C ALA A 30 -7.41 5.29 0.63
N LEU A 31 -7.49 5.33 1.96
CA LEU A 31 -7.45 6.57 2.73
C LEU A 31 -6.16 7.35 2.45
N ILE A 32 -5.01 6.69 2.57
CA ILE A 32 -3.70 7.33 2.35
C ILE A 32 -3.60 7.84 0.91
N GLU A 33 -3.95 7.03 -0.08
CA GLU A 33 -3.90 7.42 -1.50
C GLU A 33 -4.79 8.65 -1.77
N GLN A 34 -5.99 8.70 -1.18
CA GLN A 34 -6.94 9.78 -1.41
C GLN A 34 -6.57 11.08 -0.66
N THR A 35 -6.08 10.99 0.57
CA THR A 35 -5.79 12.19 1.37
C THR A 35 -4.42 12.78 1.08
N THR A 36 -3.45 11.96 0.69
CA THR A 36 -2.07 12.40 0.47
C THR A 36 -1.65 12.41 -1.00
N GLY A 37 -2.35 11.68 -1.87
CA GLY A 37 -1.98 11.52 -3.28
C GLY A 37 -0.78 10.58 -3.51
N ASN A 38 -0.23 9.99 -2.45
CA ASN A 38 0.92 9.08 -2.51
C ASN A 38 0.48 7.66 -2.89
N ASP A 39 1.33 6.96 -3.64
CA ASP A 39 1.04 5.61 -4.10
C ASP A 39 1.30 4.61 -2.96
N VAL A 40 0.36 3.69 -2.75
CA VAL A 40 0.47 2.69 -1.68
C VAL A 40 0.35 1.27 -2.22
N ALA A 41 1.32 0.42 -1.89
CA ALA A 41 1.38 -0.96 -2.37
C ALA A 41 1.44 -1.98 -1.21
N VAL A 42 0.78 -3.12 -1.42
CA VAL A 42 0.97 -4.33 -0.60
C VAL A 42 1.70 -5.35 -1.46
N LEU A 43 2.94 -5.66 -1.09
CA LEU A 43 3.87 -6.45 -1.89
C LEU A 43 4.30 -7.73 -1.16
N ASP A 44 4.98 -8.63 -1.86
CA ASP A 44 5.70 -9.70 -1.17
C ASP A 44 6.93 -9.09 -0.51
N GLY A 45 7.10 -9.30 0.80
CA GLY A 45 8.26 -8.82 1.56
C GLY A 45 9.15 -9.95 2.05
N GLY A 46 10.41 -9.63 2.36
CA GLY A 46 11.30 -10.51 3.12
C GLY A 46 10.79 -10.74 4.56
N ARG A 47 11.36 -11.72 5.28
CA ARG A 47 10.93 -12.07 6.65
C ARG A 47 10.99 -10.90 7.65
N ASP A 48 11.90 -9.95 7.41
CA ASP A 48 12.20 -8.83 8.32
C ASP A 48 11.82 -7.45 7.75
N GLU A 49 11.23 -7.41 6.55
CA GLU A 49 10.71 -6.17 5.95
C GLU A 49 9.24 -6.02 6.30
N HIS A 50 8.87 -4.93 6.97
CA HIS A 50 7.51 -4.74 7.47
C HIS A 50 6.79 -3.63 6.70
N GLY A 51 7.48 -2.52 6.49
CA GLY A 51 7.04 -1.39 5.70
C GLY A 51 8.27 -0.64 5.16
N LEU A 52 8.06 0.15 4.12
CA LEU A 52 9.05 1.04 3.55
C LEU A 52 8.33 2.25 2.96
N THR A 53 8.82 3.43 3.31
CA THR A 53 8.47 4.68 2.66
C THR A 53 9.66 5.16 1.84
N MET A 54 9.42 5.47 0.56
CA MET A 54 10.44 5.94 -0.36
C MET A 54 9.94 7.17 -1.12
N ARG A 55 10.83 8.14 -1.32
CA ARG A 55 10.56 9.33 -2.15
C ARG A 55 11.44 9.32 -3.40
N ASP A 56 10.82 9.39 -4.56
CA ASP A 56 11.48 9.70 -5.83
C ASP A 56 11.58 11.23 -5.97
N SER A 57 12.77 11.77 -5.72
CA SER A 57 13.05 13.20 -5.81
C SER A 57 12.97 13.75 -7.24
N THR A 58 13.12 12.91 -8.27
CA THR A 58 13.07 13.35 -9.66
C THR A 58 11.64 13.55 -10.15
N ARG A 59 10.71 12.75 -9.63
CA ARG A 59 9.28 12.78 -10.01
C ARG A 59 8.40 13.43 -8.94
N ASP A 60 9.00 13.86 -7.84
CA ASP A 60 8.32 14.32 -6.62
C ASP A 60 7.18 13.39 -6.19
N ALA A 61 7.46 12.08 -6.23
CA ALA A 61 6.51 11.03 -5.92
C ALA A 61 6.93 10.29 -4.65
N VAL A 62 5.95 9.98 -3.79
CA VAL A 62 6.17 9.17 -2.59
C VAL A 62 5.45 7.85 -2.75
N PHE A 63 6.14 6.78 -2.40
CA PHE A 63 5.64 5.41 -2.40
C PHE A 63 5.70 4.86 -0.97
N ILE A 64 4.58 4.30 -0.52
CA ILE A 64 4.51 3.51 0.70
C ILE A 64 4.29 2.06 0.31
N ALA A 65 5.18 1.18 0.72
CA ALA A 65 5.06 -0.25 0.51
C ALA A 65 4.98 -0.96 1.86
N VAL A 66 4.08 -1.94 1.98
CA VAL A 66 4.05 -2.85 3.13
C VAL A 66 4.00 -4.30 2.66
N ALA A 67 4.54 -5.20 3.48
CA ALA A 67 4.48 -6.62 3.17
C ALA A 67 3.06 -7.17 3.36
N ARG A 68 2.62 -8.03 2.43
CA ARG A 68 1.45 -8.89 2.65
C ARG A 68 1.70 -9.78 3.87
N THR A 69 0.68 -10.00 4.68
CA THR A 69 0.85 -10.78 5.92
C THR A 69 -0.45 -11.39 6.40
N LYS A 70 -0.36 -12.48 7.17
CA LYS A 70 -1.48 -13.06 7.92
C LYS A 70 -1.74 -12.34 9.25
N ASN A 71 -1.08 -11.21 9.51
CA ASN A 71 -1.23 -10.41 10.73
C ASN A 71 -1.85 -9.04 10.39
N PRO A 72 -3.16 -8.96 10.11
CA PRO A 72 -3.80 -7.75 9.57
C PRO A 72 -3.63 -6.52 10.46
N MET A 73 -3.74 -6.68 11.78
CA MET A 73 -3.65 -5.54 12.70
C MET A 73 -2.22 -4.98 12.76
N ARG A 74 -1.22 -5.83 12.56
CA ARG A 74 0.18 -5.42 12.46
C ARG A 74 0.41 -4.64 11.17
N GLN A 75 -0.09 -5.13 10.03
CA GLN A 75 0.01 -4.43 8.75
C GLN A 75 -0.64 -3.05 8.82
N ARG A 76 -1.81 -2.92 9.46
CA ARG A 76 -2.49 -1.63 9.65
C ARG A 76 -1.65 -0.66 10.47
N THR A 77 -1.06 -1.10 11.58
CA THR A 77 -0.12 -0.28 12.35
C THR A 77 1.08 0.13 11.52
N THR A 78 1.67 -0.79 10.75
CA THR A 78 2.80 -0.47 9.87
C THR A 78 2.42 0.55 8.80
N LEU A 79 1.29 0.40 8.10
CA LEU A 79 0.80 1.41 7.16
C LEU A 79 0.63 2.79 7.79
N ALA A 80 0.07 2.85 8.99
CA ALA A 80 -0.11 4.10 9.72
C ALA A 80 1.23 4.70 10.20
N HIS A 81 2.22 3.85 10.49
CA HIS A 81 3.57 4.24 10.85
C HIS A 81 4.30 4.84 9.62
N GLU A 82 4.24 4.17 8.47
CA GLU A 82 4.80 4.68 7.21
C GLU A 82 4.16 6.03 6.82
N LEU A 83 2.84 6.16 6.95
CA LEU A 83 2.16 7.44 6.76
C LEU A 83 2.73 8.54 7.68
N ALA A 84 3.11 8.21 8.92
CA ALA A 84 3.71 9.17 9.82
C ALA A 84 5.01 9.74 9.24
N HIS A 85 5.89 8.89 8.71
CA HIS A 85 7.13 9.36 8.06
C HIS A 85 6.85 10.30 6.91
N VAL A 86 5.79 10.04 6.14
CA VAL A 86 5.37 10.96 5.07
C VAL A 86 4.89 12.30 5.63
N VAL A 87 4.03 12.28 6.65
CA VAL A 87 3.50 13.48 7.30
C VAL A 87 4.61 14.34 7.90
N PHE A 88 5.62 13.72 8.50
CA PHE A 88 6.75 14.43 9.12
C PHE A 88 7.91 14.73 8.15
N GLY A 89 7.90 14.13 6.96
CA GLY A 89 8.97 14.27 5.97
C GLY A 89 10.28 13.60 6.39
N ASP A 90 10.21 12.48 7.11
CA ASP A 90 11.36 11.74 7.64
C ASP A 90 12.02 10.85 6.55
N TRP A 91 12.49 11.47 5.46
CA TRP A 91 12.90 10.76 4.23
C TRP A 91 14.30 10.11 4.27
N ALA A 92 15.12 10.42 5.28
CA ALA A 92 16.55 10.06 5.29
C ALA A 92 17.19 10.14 6.69
N ILE A 93 16.54 9.59 7.71
CA ILE A 93 17.17 9.51 9.04
C ILE A 93 17.82 8.14 9.15
N GLU A 94 19.14 8.08 8.96
CA GLU A 94 19.93 6.88 9.28
C GLU A 94 19.84 6.59 10.79
N ASP A 95 19.63 5.32 11.11
CA ASP A 95 19.60 4.82 12.48
C ASP A 95 21.02 4.91 13.07
N THR A 96 21.23 5.84 14.00
CA THR A 96 22.57 6.25 14.46
C THR A 96 22.94 5.71 15.85
N GLY A 97 22.21 4.75 16.42
CA GLY A 97 22.54 4.20 17.73
C GLY A 97 21.72 2.99 18.20
N ASP A 98 22.00 2.55 19.44
CA ASP A 98 21.37 1.40 20.11
C ASP A 98 19.98 1.75 20.71
N ASP A 99 19.68 3.04 20.89
CA ASP A 99 18.40 3.53 21.39
C ASP A 99 17.45 3.85 20.24
N ARG A 100 16.18 3.47 20.39
CA ARG A 100 15.17 3.71 19.36
C ARG A 100 15.03 5.21 19.07
N PRO A 101 15.20 5.65 17.81
CA PRO A 101 15.35 7.06 17.52
C PRO A 101 14.04 7.84 17.72
N PRO A 102 14.10 9.16 18.00
CA PRO A 102 12.91 9.96 18.28
C PRO A 102 11.83 9.92 17.19
N HIS A 103 12.21 9.85 15.92
CA HIS A 103 11.26 9.81 14.79
C HIS A 103 10.44 8.50 14.77
N GLU A 104 11.04 7.37 15.14
CA GLU A 104 10.37 6.08 15.29
C GLU A 104 9.33 6.10 16.42
N ILE A 105 9.70 6.68 17.57
CA ILE A 105 8.78 6.85 18.71
C ILE A 105 7.59 7.74 18.30
N ARG A 106 7.87 8.82 17.56
CA ARG A 106 6.85 9.73 17.03
C ARG A 106 5.93 9.03 16.03
N ALA A 107 6.47 8.22 15.12
CA ALA A 107 5.71 7.46 14.13
C ALA A 107 4.81 6.41 14.79
N ASP A 108 5.30 5.70 15.81
CA ASP A 108 4.50 4.78 16.62
C ASP A 108 3.37 5.48 17.38
N ALA A 109 3.64 6.65 17.96
CA ALA A 109 2.63 7.46 18.63
C ALA A 109 1.56 7.94 17.63
N PHE A 110 1.98 8.42 16.46
CA PHE A 110 1.07 8.81 15.38
C PHE A 110 0.19 7.63 14.95
N ALA A 111 0.78 6.47 14.66
CA ALA A 111 0.06 5.29 14.21
C ALA A 111 -1.02 4.85 15.22
N ARG A 112 -0.68 4.80 16.52
CA ARG A 112 -1.65 4.44 17.58
C ARG A 112 -2.79 5.45 17.66
N HIS A 113 -2.49 6.74 17.69
CA HIS A 113 -3.51 7.79 17.85
C HIS A 113 -4.34 8.01 16.57
N LEU A 114 -3.79 7.72 15.40
CA LEU A 114 -4.52 7.72 14.14
C LEU A 114 -5.52 6.56 14.09
N LEU A 115 -5.09 5.34 14.42
CA LEU A 115 -5.92 4.14 14.30
C LEU A 115 -6.98 4.05 15.41
N ILE A 116 -6.63 4.38 16.65
CA ILE A 116 -7.51 4.27 17.81
C ILE A 116 -7.42 5.54 18.69
N PRO A 117 -8.14 6.62 18.33
CA PRO A 117 -8.10 7.84 19.10
C PRO A 117 -8.71 7.63 20.50
N VAL A 118 -8.11 8.24 21.52
CA VAL A 118 -8.58 8.17 22.92
C VAL A 118 -10.05 8.57 23.05
N ALA A 119 -10.50 9.57 22.29
CA ALA A 119 -11.90 9.98 22.28
C ALA A 119 -12.83 8.90 21.71
N GLY A 120 -12.40 8.13 20.71
CA GLY A 120 -13.15 6.99 20.16
C GLY A 120 -13.24 5.85 21.17
N VAL A 121 -12.17 5.56 21.91
CA VAL A 121 -12.21 4.59 23.01
C VAL A 121 -13.22 4.98 24.07
N LYS A 122 -13.22 6.25 24.51
CA LYS A 122 -14.18 6.75 25.50
C LYS A 122 -15.63 6.64 25.02
N GLN A 123 -15.89 6.84 23.73
CA GLN A 123 -17.22 6.67 23.13
C GLN A 123 -17.72 5.23 23.21
N ILE A 124 -16.84 4.24 23.03
CA ILE A 124 -17.19 2.81 23.15
C ILE A 124 -17.41 2.41 24.61
N VAL A 125 -16.51 2.83 25.51
CA VAL A 125 -16.53 2.41 26.93
C VAL A 125 -17.69 3.07 27.70
N GLY A 126 -18.14 4.26 27.29
CA GLY A 126 -19.35 4.89 27.85
C GLY A 126 -19.25 5.32 29.32
N GLY A 127 -18.03 5.49 29.86
CA GLY A 127 -17.77 5.96 31.23
C GLY A 127 -17.77 4.88 32.33
N ALA A 128 -17.92 3.60 31.97
CA ALA A 128 -17.77 2.47 32.90
C ALA A 128 -16.32 1.94 32.95
N SER A 129 -16.00 1.10 33.93
CA SER A 129 -14.76 0.31 33.92
C SER A 129 -14.78 -0.67 32.75
N ALA A 130 -13.74 -0.70 31.92
CA ALA A 130 -13.69 -1.59 30.78
C ALA A 130 -13.33 -3.03 31.19
N ASP A 131 -13.98 -4.00 30.55
CA ASP A 131 -13.69 -5.42 30.71
C ASP A 131 -13.08 -6.02 29.43
N LEU A 132 -12.84 -7.33 29.45
CA LEU A 132 -12.24 -8.03 28.30
C LEU A 132 -13.15 -8.01 27.06
N ARG A 133 -14.48 -7.96 27.24
CA ARG A 133 -15.42 -7.79 26.11
C ARG A 133 -15.23 -6.43 25.46
N THR A 134 -15.05 -5.39 26.27
CA THR A 134 -14.79 -4.03 25.79
C THR A 134 -13.46 -3.94 25.04
N LEU A 135 -12.40 -4.63 25.51
CA LEU A 135 -11.15 -4.78 24.75
C LEU A 135 -11.42 -5.42 23.37
N SER A 136 -12.18 -6.52 23.34
CA SER A 136 -12.52 -7.19 22.08
C SER A 136 -13.25 -6.26 21.12
N THR A 137 -14.20 -5.47 21.61
CA THR A 137 -14.93 -4.48 20.80
C THR A 137 -13.97 -3.43 20.23
N CYS A 138 -13.04 -2.89 21.02
CA CYS A 138 -12.04 -1.94 20.53
C CYS A 138 -11.12 -2.56 19.47
N VAL A 139 -10.60 -3.76 19.71
CA VAL A 139 -9.74 -4.51 18.78
C VAL A 139 -10.45 -4.75 17.45
N GLN A 140 -11.70 -5.24 17.52
CA GLN A 140 -12.50 -5.58 16.35
C GLN A 140 -12.90 -4.33 15.54
N LEU A 141 -13.38 -3.28 16.21
CA LEU A 141 -13.87 -2.08 15.53
C LEU A 141 -12.74 -1.25 14.93
N PHE A 142 -11.68 -0.96 15.69
CA PHE A 142 -10.57 -0.14 15.19
C PHE A 142 -9.56 -0.91 14.33
N GLY A 143 -9.61 -2.25 14.36
CA GLY A 143 -8.70 -3.09 13.60
C GLY A 143 -7.25 -2.94 14.07
N VAL A 144 -7.05 -2.96 15.39
CA VAL A 144 -5.73 -2.83 16.05
C VAL A 144 -5.45 -4.05 16.92
N SER A 145 -4.18 -4.29 17.28
CA SER A 145 -3.84 -5.42 18.16
C SER A 145 -4.36 -5.20 19.59
N PRO A 146 -4.54 -6.26 20.40
CA PRO A 146 -4.87 -6.12 21.82
C PRO A 146 -3.90 -5.21 22.57
N ALA A 147 -2.61 -5.26 22.25
CA ALA A 147 -1.61 -4.38 22.85
C ALA A 147 -1.86 -2.90 22.53
N VAL A 148 -2.10 -2.56 21.27
CA VAL A 148 -2.40 -1.17 20.87
C VAL A 148 -3.70 -0.68 21.50
N ALA A 149 -4.75 -1.53 21.52
CA ALA A 149 -6.02 -1.21 22.17
C ALA A 149 -5.85 -1.00 23.68
N ALA A 150 -5.14 -1.89 24.38
CA ALA A 150 -4.89 -1.77 25.81
C ALA A 150 -4.17 -0.45 26.15
N ILE A 151 -3.17 -0.05 25.36
CA ILE A 151 -2.48 1.23 25.59
C ILE A 151 -3.45 2.40 25.43
N ALA A 152 -4.26 2.43 24.37
CA ALA A 152 -5.25 3.50 24.16
C ALA A 152 -6.32 3.52 25.27
N MET A 153 -6.75 2.35 25.75
CA MET A 153 -7.70 2.23 26.87
C MET A 153 -7.12 2.71 28.19
N HIS A 154 -5.84 2.44 28.46
CA HIS A 154 -5.15 2.99 29.63
C HIS A 154 -5.00 4.51 29.52
N GLN A 155 -4.58 5.04 28.37
CA GLN A 155 -4.49 6.48 28.12
C GLN A 155 -5.86 7.17 28.24
N ALA A 156 -6.95 6.47 27.92
CA ALA A 156 -8.32 6.94 28.12
C ALA A 156 -8.77 6.93 29.59
N GLY A 157 -8.01 6.29 30.48
CA GLY A 157 -8.37 6.10 31.89
C GLY A 157 -9.42 5.01 32.12
N CYS A 158 -9.61 4.10 31.15
CA CYS A 158 -10.64 3.06 31.20
C CYS A 158 -10.18 1.78 31.92
N ILE A 159 -8.86 1.59 32.06
CA ILE A 159 -8.21 0.46 32.73
C ILE A 159 -6.97 0.94 33.49
N ASP A 160 -6.55 0.15 34.48
CA ASP A 160 -5.31 0.36 35.24
C ASP A 160 -4.08 -0.26 34.54
N LEU A 161 -2.90 0.03 35.09
CA LEU A 161 -1.63 -0.45 34.55
C LEU A 161 -1.49 -1.98 34.56
N PRO A 162 -1.84 -2.71 35.65
CA PRO A 162 -1.81 -4.17 35.65
C PRO A 162 -2.71 -4.80 34.58
N THR A 163 -3.93 -4.28 34.39
CA THR A 163 -4.84 -4.77 33.34
C THR A 163 -4.28 -4.50 31.96
N LYS A 164 -3.70 -3.31 31.73
CA LYS A 164 -3.02 -2.96 30.47
C LYS A 164 -1.92 -3.96 30.14
N ASP A 165 -1.02 -4.24 31.08
CA ASP A 165 0.10 -5.15 30.87
C ASP A 165 -0.38 -6.60 30.62
N GLN A 166 -1.42 -7.04 31.33
CA GLN A 166 -2.06 -8.34 31.09
C GLN A 166 -2.62 -8.44 29.66
N TRP A 167 -3.36 -7.43 29.21
CA TRP A 167 -4.02 -7.44 27.90
C TRP A 167 -3.06 -7.27 26.73
N MET A 168 -1.92 -6.60 26.95
CA MET A 168 -0.84 -6.52 25.96
C MET A 168 -0.25 -7.89 25.61
N GLY A 169 -0.30 -8.87 26.52
CA GLY A 169 0.14 -10.25 26.27
C GLY A 169 -0.84 -11.10 25.45
N MET A 170 -2.03 -10.59 25.12
CA MET A 170 -3.04 -11.34 24.38
C MET A 170 -2.88 -11.17 22.87
N THR A 171 -3.28 -12.19 22.13
CA THR A 171 -3.24 -12.17 20.66
C THR A 171 -4.63 -11.93 20.06
N THR A 172 -4.67 -11.31 18.88
CA THR A 172 -5.95 -11.08 18.17
C THR A 172 -6.74 -12.36 17.90
N PRO A 173 -6.12 -13.49 17.46
CA PRO A 173 -6.85 -14.75 17.28
C PRO A 173 -7.51 -15.26 18.56
N GLN A 174 -6.85 -15.14 19.72
CA GLN A 174 -7.42 -15.56 21.01
C GLN A 174 -8.66 -14.73 21.36
N ILE A 175 -8.60 -13.41 21.17
CA ILE A 175 -9.73 -12.51 21.40
C ILE A 175 -10.86 -12.81 20.41
N ALA A 176 -10.54 -12.97 19.12
CA ALA A 176 -11.51 -13.26 18.06
C ALA A 176 -12.27 -14.56 18.30
N ALA A 177 -11.55 -15.64 18.65
CA ALA A 177 -12.16 -16.92 18.98
C ALA A 177 -13.06 -16.82 20.22
N ARG A 178 -12.58 -16.14 21.27
CA ARG A 178 -13.33 -16.01 22.54
C ARG A 178 -14.63 -15.23 22.41
N PHE A 179 -14.68 -14.23 21.53
CA PHE A 179 -15.83 -13.33 21.38
C PHE A 179 -16.62 -13.52 20.09
N GLY A 180 -16.35 -14.59 19.32
CA GLY A 180 -17.19 -15.03 18.22
C GLY A 180 -17.03 -14.24 16.93
N TRP A 181 -15.83 -13.72 16.64
CA TRP A 181 -15.53 -13.02 15.39
C TRP A 181 -14.31 -13.58 14.66
N ALA A 182 -14.01 -14.87 14.86
CA ALA A 182 -12.91 -15.58 14.19
C ALA A 182 -13.03 -15.54 12.66
N ASP A 183 -14.23 -15.74 12.10
CA ASP A 183 -14.47 -15.70 10.65
C ASP A 183 -14.16 -14.32 10.05
N GLN A 184 -14.51 -13.24 10.78
CA GLN A 184 -14.13 -11.89 10.38
C GLN A 184 -12.61 -11.72 10.43
N TYR A 185 -11.94 -12.25 11.46
CA TYR A 185 -10.48 -12.19 11.55
C TYR A 185 -9.83 -12.93 10.37
N GLU A 186 -10.33 -14.11 9.98
CA GLU A 186 -9.81 -14.86 8.82
C GLU A 186 -10.01 -14.09 7.50
N SER A 187 -11.15 -13.41 7.32
CA SER A 187 -11.37 -12.51 6.19
C SER A 187 -10.33 -11.37 6.17
N LEU A 188 -10.06 -10.74 7.31
CA LEU A 188 -9.02 -9.72 7.44
C LEU A 188 -7.62 -10.27 7.13
N GLN A 189 -7.32 -11.51 7.57
CA GLN A 189 -6.05 -12.17 7.24
C GLN A 189 -5.91 -12.40 5.74
N THR A 190 -6.98 -12.82 5.06
CA THR A 190 -6.98 -13.02 3.61
C THR A 190 -6.73 -11.70 2.89
N GLN A 191 -7.42 -10.64 3.31
CA GLN A 191 -7.25 -9.30 2.74
C GLN A 191 -5.84 -8.75 2.94
N SER A 192 -5.30 -8.79 4.16
CA SER A 192 -3.93 -8.31 4.44
C SER A 192 -2.85 -9.18 3.79
N ASN A 193 -3.18 -10.43 3.50
CA ASN A 193 -2.33 -11.37 2.78
C ASN A 193 -2.68 -11.40 1.29
N THR A 194 -3.15 -10.31 0.70
CA THR A 194 -3.36 -10.19 -0.75
C THR A 194 -2.51 -9.04 -1.27
N ARG A 195 -1.84 -9.25 -2.40
CA ARG A 195 -1.08 -8.17 -3.05
C ARG A 195 -2.03 -7.07 -3.50
N ARG A 196 -1.57 -5.82 -3.44
CA ARG A 196 -2.33 -4.66 -3.89
C ARG A 196 -1.40 -3.68 -4.57
N ALA A 197 -1.65 -3.39 -5.84
CA ALA A 197 -0.94 -2.33 -6.55
C ALA A 197 -1.52 -0.96 -6.16
N PRO A 198 -0.73 0.13 -6.27
CA PRO A 198 -1.26 1.48 -6.14
C PRO A 198 -2.38 1.71 -7.14
N GLN A 199 -3.52 2.23 -6.68
CA GLN A 199 -4.74 2.28 -7.49
C GLN A 199 -4.55 3.18 -8.71
N LYS A 200 -3.91 4.34 -8.52
CA LYS A 200 -3.66 5.32 -9.58
C LYS A 200 -2.72 4.78 -10.66
N LEU A 201 -1.68 4.07 -10.25
CA LEU A 201 -0.76 3.41 -11.18
C LEU A 201 -1.47 2.33 -11.99
N LEU A 202 -2.27 1.48 -11.31
CA LEU A 202 -3.02 0.42 -11.98
C LEU A 202 -4.06 0.98 -12.94
N ALA A 203 -4.81 2.02 -12.56
CA ALA A 203 -5.79 2.67 -13.42
C ALA A 203 -5.15 3.20 -14.72
N ARG A 204 -4.01 3.89 -14.62
CA ARG A 204 -3.26 4.37 -15.80
C ARG A 204 -2.76 3.23 -16.68
N ALA A 205 -2.33 2.12 -16.09
CA ALA A 205 -1.90 0.96 -16.86
C ALA A 205 -3.08 0.28 -17.57
N ILE A 206 -4.29 0.29 -16.98
CA ILE A 206 -5.52 -0.19 -17.62
C ILE A 206 -5.89 0.73 -18.78
N ASP A 207 -5.82 2.06 -18.62
CA ASP A 207 -6.04 3.00 -19.72
C ASP A 207 -5.07 2.73 -20.88
N GLY A 208 -3.79 2.53 -20.58
CA GLY A 208 -2.80 2.16 -21.58
C GLY A 208 -3.04 0.79 -22.24
N TYR A 209 -3.63 -0.15 -21.51
CA TYR A 209 -4.03 -1.45 -22.06
C TYR A 209 -5.22 -1.31 -23.01
N ILE A 210 -6.22 -0.50 -22.65
CA ILE A 210 -7.37 -0.17 -23.50
C ILE A 210 -6.88 0.50 -24.79
N GLU A 211 -5.94 1.44 -24.69
CA GLU A 211 -5.35 2.10 -25.86
C GLU A 211 -4.34 1.22 -26.63
N ASN A 212 -4.15 -0.04 -26.21
CA ASN A 212 -3.22 -1.01 -26.80
C ASN A 212 -1.75 -0.52 -26.86
N VAL A 213 -1.36 0.37 -25.94
CA VAL A 213 0.01 0.88 -25.77
C VAL A 213 0.76 0.20 -24.63
N VAL A 214 0.04 -0.45 -23.71
CA VAL A 214 0.58 -1.24 -22.60
C VAL A 214 0.12 -2.70 -22.74
N PRO A 215 1.03 -3.68 -22.73
CA PRO A 215 0.63 -5.08 -22.83
C PRO A 215 -0.04 -5.57 -21.54
N ALA A 216 -0.92 -6.57 -21.65
CA ALA A 216 -1.55 -7.23 -20.50
C ALA A 216 -0.52 -7.77 -19.49
N GLN A 217 0.68 -8.12 -19.94
CA GLN A 217 1.79 -8.55 -19.08
C GLN A 217 2.17 -7.50 -18.03
N THR A 218 2.07 -6.20 -18.34
CA THR A 218 2.34 -5.12 -17.38
C THR A 218 1.31 -5.12 -16.26
N LEU A 219 0.02 -5.32 -16.60
CA LEU A 219 -1.06 -5.44 -15.63
C LEU A 219 -0.90 -6.67 -14.74
N ALA A 220 -0.49 -7.79 -15.34
CA ALA A 220 -0.18 -9.03 -14.62
C ALA A 220 0.94 -8.83 -13.60
N THR A 221 2.01 -8.12 -13.98
CA THR A 221 3.12 -7.79 -13.08
C THR A 221 2.68 -6.87 -11.94
N LEU A 222 1.88 -5.83 -12.22
CA LEU A 222 1.38 -4.91 -11.19
C LEU A 222 0.45 -5.64 -10.20
N ARG A 223 -0.47 -6.48 -10.69
CA ARG A 223 -1.43 -7.22 -9.86
C ARG A 223 -0.82 -8.44 -9.18
N GLY A 224 0.29 -8.97 -9.70
CA GLY A 224 0.93 -10.19 -9.21
C GLY A 224 0.10 -11.46 -9.47
N ILE A 225 -0.64 -11.51 -10.58
CA ILE A 225 -1.45 -12.65 -11.01
C ILE A 225 -1.06 -13.08 -12.43
N PRO A 226 -1.37 -14.32 -12.86
CA PRO A 226 -1.13 -14.76 -14.24
C PRO A 226 -1.77 -13.84 -15.29
N VAL A 227 -1.10 -13.65 -16.42
CA VAL A 227 -1.60 -12.80 -17.52
C VAL A 227 -2.90 -13.32 -18.11
N GLY A 228 -3.12 -14.64 -18.11
CA GLY A 228 -4.39 -15.26 -18.54
C GLY A 228 -5.56 -14.76 -17.70
N ASP A 229 -5.44 -14.85 -16.37
CA ASP A 229 -6.46 -14.39 -15.41
C ASP A 229 -6.75 -12.88 -15.55
N VAL A 230 -5.74 -12.06 -15.87
CA VAL A 230 -5.95 -10.64 -16.14
C VAL A 230 -6.81 -10.44 -17.38
N VAL A 231 -6.45 -11.09 -18.50
CA VAL A 231 -7.16 -10.95 -19.77
C VAL A 231 -8.58 -11.49 -19.66
N GLU A 232 -8.76 -12.64 -19.01
CA GLU A 232 -10.07 -13.23 -18.75
C GLU A 232 -10.96 -12.27 -17.96
N SER A 233 -10.50 -11.79 -16.79
CA SER A 233 -11.24 -10.85 -15.95
C SER A 233 -11.59 -9.55 -16.68
N LEU A 234 -10.64 -8.97 -17.44
CA LEU A 234 -10.90 -7.73 -18.19
C LEU A 234 -11.93 -7.95 -19.31
N ASN A 235 -11.86 -9.08 -20.02
CA ASN A 235 -12.83 -9.41 -21.06
C ASN A 235 -14.23 -9.64 -20.50
N GLU A 236 -14.34 -10.32 -19.35
CA GLU A 236 -15.62 -10.50 -18.63
C GLU A 236 -16.26 -9.16 -18.24
N ASP A 237 -15.43 -8.19 -17.87
CA ASP A 237 -15.84 -6.82 -17.52
C ASP A 237 -16.04 -5.91 -18.75
N GLY A 238 -15.88 -6.44 -19.97
CA GLY A 238 -16.04 -5.69 -21.23
C GLY A 238 -14.89 -4.73 -21.55
N ILE A 239 -13.72 -4.92 -20.93
CA ILE A 239 -12.52 -4.13 -21.14
C ILE A 239 -11.61 -4.85 -22.13
N THR A 240 -11.59 -4.39 -23.38
CA THR A 240 -10.76 -4.95 -24.46
C THR A 240 -9.88 -3.87 -25.10
N PRO A 241 -8.65 -4.20 -25.52
CA PRO A 241 -7.79 -3.26 -26.24
C PRO A 241 -8.41 -2.80 -27.56
N ILE A 242 -8.22 -1.53 -27.89
CA ILE A 242 -8.60 -0.94 -29.17
C ILE A 242 -7.62 -1.43 -30.23
N GLU A 243 -8.14 -1.95 -31.33
CA GLU A 243 -7.34 -2.31 -32.50
C GLU A 243 -7.00 -1.04 -33.28
N HIS A 244 -5.75 -0.58 -33.19
CA HIS A 244 -5.25 0.48 -34.06
C HIS A 244 -5.00 -0.11 -35.45
N GLN A 245 -5.77 0.32 -36.44
CA GLN A 245 -5.43 0.04 -37.83
C GLN A 245 -4.19 0.85 -38.18
N THR A 246 -3.04 0.18 -38.28
CA THR A 246 -1.86 0.80 -38.88
C THR A 246 -2.14 1.01 -40.36
N GLU A 247 -2.43 2.24 -40.78
CA GLU A 247 -2.39 2.62 -42.19
C GLU A 247 -0.93 2.54 -42.66
N TRP A 248 -0.51 1.35 -43.06
CA TRP A 248 0.71 1.20 -43.84
C TRP A 248 0.49 1.98 -45.14
N ALA A 249 1.41 2.90 -45.44
CA ALA A 249 1.43 3.54 -46.74
C ALA A 249 1.36 2.44 -47.81
N SER A 250 0.37 2.51 -48.69
CA SER A 250 0.30 1.64 -49.86
C SER A 250 1.66 1.63 -50.56
N ALA A 251 2.09 0.47 -51.08
CA ALA A 251 3.31 0.42 -51.89
C ALA A 251 3.30 1.45 -53.04
N ALA A 252 2.10 1.86 -53.50
CA ALA A 252 1.91 2.90 -54.51
C ALA A 252 2.10 4.35 -53.99
N ALA A 253 2.17 4.55 -52.67
CA ALA A 253 2.44 5.83 -52.02
C ALA A 253 3.93 6.01 -51.65
N LEU A 254 4.76 4.98 -51.85
CA LEU A 254 6.21 5.13 -51.75
C LEU A 254 6.71 5.98 -52.93
N PRO A 255 7.60 6.95 -52.70
CA PRO A 255 8.25 7.65 -53.80
C PRO A 255 8.99 6.65 -54.69
N THR A 256 8.90 6.83 -56.01
CA THR A 256 9.73 6.08 -56.96
C THR A 256 11.18 6.37 -56.64
N VAL A 257 11.89 5.37 -56.09
CA VAL A 257 13.33 5.44 -55.88
C VAL A 257 13.98 5.10 -57.22
N ASP A 258 14.58 6.10 -57.86
CA ASP A 258 15.47 5.88 -58.99
C ASP A 258 16.82 5.44 -58.40
N VAL A 259 17.09 4.14 -58.47
CA VAL A 259 18.33 3.57 -57.94
C VAL A 259 19.37 3.67 -59.05
N ASP A 260 20.30 4.61 -58.88
CA ASP A 260 21.46 4.75 -59.77
C ASP A 260 22.47 3.64 -59.45
N PHE A 261 22.61 2.70 -60.39
CA PHE A 261 23.57 1.60 -60.31
C PHE A 261 24.91 1.92 -61.02
N THR A 262 25.14 3.15 -61.48
CA THR A 262 26.38 3.49 -62.22
C THR A 262 27.65 3.46 -61.38
N ASP A 263 27.53 3.46 -60.04
CA ASP A 263 28.64 3.28 -59.10
C ASP A 263 28.84 1.81 -58.66
N TRP A 264 28.01 0.88 -59.15
CA TRP A 264 28.25 -0.55 -58.97
C TRP A 264 29.17 -1.01 -60.09
N GLU A 265 30.46 -1.15 -59.76
CA GLU A 265 31.40 -1.85 -60.63
C GLU A 265 30.88 -3.29 -60.82
N ASP A 266 30.41 -3.59 -62.03
CA ASP A 266 30.22 -4.96 -62.47
C ASP A 266 31.60 -5.64 -62.37
N ASP A 267 31.80 -6.45 -61.34
CA ASP A 267 32.94 -7.37 -61.25
C ASP A 267 32.74 -8.52 -62.24
N ASP A 268 32.64 -8.17 -63.53
CA ASP A 268 32.78 -9.08 -64.65
C ASP A 268 34.28 -9.37 -64.84
N SER A 269 34.90 -9.97 -63.83
CA SER A 269 36.14 -10.71 -64.00
C SER A 269 35.82 -12.19 -64.25
N ASP A 270 35.11 -12.47 -65.34
CA ASP A 270 35.21 -13.79 -65.99
C ASP A 270 36.58 -13.84 -66.70
N GLU A 271 37.62 -14.18 -65.93
CA GLU A 271 38.88 -14.66 -66.50
C GLU A 271 38.63 -16.00 -67.19
N ASP A 272 38.45 -15.94 -68.51
CA ASP A 272 38.49 -17.09 -69.42
C ASP A 272 39.90 -17.74 -69.34
N PRO A 273 40.03 -19.04 -68.99
CA PRO A 273 41.34 -19.68 -68.92
C PRO A 273 41.73 -20.14 -70.33
N ALA A 274 42.59 -19.37 -71.00
CA ALA A 274 43.23 -19.78 -72.24
C ALA A 274 44.76 -19.81 -72.11
N GLY A 275 45.34 -21.02 -72.08
CA GLY A 275 46.77 -21.27 -72.35
C GLY A 275 47.45 -22.23 -71.39
#